data_AF-A0A3P8MYK4-F1
#
_entry.id   AF-A0A3P8MYK4-F1
#
_cell.length_a   1.000
_cell.length_b   1.000
_cell.length_c   1.000
_cell.angle_alpha   90.00
_cell.angle_beta   90.00
_cell.angle_gamma   90.00
#
_symmetry.space_group_name_H-M   'P 1'
#
loop_
_entity.id
_entity.type
_entity.pdbx_description
1 polymer ?
#
loop_
_entity_poly.entity_id
_entity_poly.type
_entity_poly.pdbx_seq_one_letter_code
_entity_poly.pdbx_strand_id
1 'polypeptide(L)'
;YFTFYGMMVVSVTPNHNISAVVASAFYAGWNLFSGFLIPRPRIPIWWRWYYWGCPVAWTLYGLFVSQWGDLSDRLEDNGELIKDYLRRYFGFKHDFLPVVAGVVVGLPVVFAFIFAYGIKTFNFQRR
;
A
#
# COMPACT_ATOMS: atom_id res chain seq x y z
N TYR A 1 2.56 -9.33 1.39
CA TYR A 1 1.11 -9.09 1.17
C TYR A 1 0.67 -9.36 -0.27
N PHE A 2 1.46 -9.06 -1.32
CA PHE A 2 1.08 -9.33 -2.72
C PHE A 2 0.65 -10.79 -2.99
N THR A 3 1.42 -11.77 -2.51
CA THR A 3 1.07 -13.19 -2.65
C THR A 3 -0.26 -13.52 -1.97
N PHE A 4 -0.46 -13.07 -0.73
CA PHE A 4 -1.71 -13.28 0.00
C PHE A 4 -2.90 -12.58 -0.64
N TYR A 5 -2.70 -11.40 -1.23
CA TYR A 5 -3.72 -10.73 -2.01
C TYR A 5 -4.11 -11.54 -3.25
N GLY A 6 -3.13 -12.04 -4.02
CA GLY A 6 -3.40 -12.90 -5.17
C GLY A 6 -4.17 -14.16 -4.78
N MET A 7 -3.75 -14.84 -3.71
CA MET A 7 -4.46 -16.00 -3.17
C MET A 7 -5.90 -15.64 -2.76
N MET A 8 -6.09 -14.53 -2.05
CA MET A 8 -7.41 -14.01 -1.67
C MET A 8 -8.29 -13.81 -2.91
N VAL A 9 -7.83 -13.10 -3.94
CA VAL A 9 -8.61 -12.83 -5.16
C VAL A 9 -8.99 -14.13 -5.87
N VAL A 10 -8.09 -15.10 -5.98
CA VAL A 10 -8.39 -16.42 -6.56
C VAL A 10 -9.46 -17.14 -5.75
N SER A 11 -9.43 -17.08 -4.43
CA SER A 11 -10.40 -17.78 -3.57
C SER A 11 -11.82 -17.20 -3.62
N VAL A 12 -11.95 -15.90 -3.91
CA VAL A 12 -13.25 -15.21 -3.93
C VAL A 12 -13.83 -15.08 -5.34
N THR A 13 -13.11 -15.52 -6.37
CA THR A 13 -13.56 -15.44 -7.76
C THR A 13 -13.88 -16.82 -8.33
N PRO A 14 -14.86 -16.95 -9.25
CA PRO A 14 -15.26 -18.25 -9.78
C PRO A 14 -14.28 -18.86 -10.79
N ASN A 15 -13.39 -18.05 -11.38
CA ASN A 15 -12.47 -18.48 -12.45
C ASN A 15 -11.18 -17.65 -12.43
N HIS A 16 -10.05 -18.28 -12.74
CA HIS A 16 -8.73 -17.66 -12.91
C HIS A 16 -8.71 -16.46 -13.85
N ASN A 17 -9.47 -16.47 -14.95
CA ASN A 17 -9.52 -15.32 -15.86
C ASN A 17 -10.11 -14.07 -15.18
N ILE A 18 -11.21 -14.24 -14.43
CA ILE A 18 -11.83 -13.16 -13.66
C ILE A 18 -10.88 -12.71 -12.55
N SER A 19 -10.24 -13.65 -11.85
CA SER A 19 -9.24 -13.36 -10.84
C SER A 19 -8.11 -12.48 -11.38
N ALA A 20 -7.59 -12.78 -12.58
CA ALA A 20 -6.50 -12.04 -13.19
C ALA A 20 -6.93 -10.61 -13.57
N VAL A 21 -8.13 -10.44 -14.12
CA VAL A 21 -8.68 -9.12 -14.45
C VAL A 21 -8.88 -8.28 -13.19
N VAL A 22 -9.45 -8.87 -12.12
CA VAL A 22 -9.65 -8.17 -10.85
C VAL A 22 -8.30 -7.78 -10.23
N ALA A 23 -7.37 -8.72 -10.12
CA ALA A 23 -6.06 -8.45 -9.53
C ALA A 23 -5.28 -7.37 -10.29
N SER A 24 -5.29 -7.41 -11.62
CA SER A 24 -4.59 -6.42 -12.45
C SER A 24 -5.20 -5.02 -12.31
N ALA A 25 -6.53 -4.88 -12.22
CA ALA A 25 -7.19 -3.60 -11.98
C ALA A 25 -6.78 -2.99 -10.63
N PHE A 26 -6.74 -3.78 -9.56
CA PHE A 26 -6.28 -3.31 -8.25
C PHE A 26 -4.79 -2.97 -8.23
N TYR A 27 -3.94 -3.75 -8.90
CA TYR A 27 -2.52 -3.42 -9.04
C TYR A 27 -2.30 -2.11 -9.79
N ALA A 28 -3.07 -1.85 -10.86
CA ALA A 28 -3.03 -0.57 -11.56
C ALA A 28 -3.43 0.58 -10.63
N GLY A 29 -4.53 0.41 -9.87
CA GLY A 29 -4.96 1.39 -8.88
C GLY A 29 -3.91 1.64 -7.80
N TRP A 30 -3.29 0.57 -7.27
CA TRP A 30 -2.22 0.70 -6.28
C TRP A 30 -1.03 1.45 -6.83
N ASN A 31 -0.62 1.21 -8.07
CA ASN A 31 0.48 1.96 -8.70
C ASN A 31 0.15 3.46 -8.76
N LEU A 32 -1.05 3.81 -9.25
CA LEU A 32 -1.47 5.21 -9.43
C LEU A 32 -1.57 5.98 -8.11
N PHE A 33 -2.15 5.37 -7.09
CA PHE A 33 -2.45 6.01 -5.81
C PHE A 33 -1.50 5.61 -4.67
N SER A 34 -0.37 4.98 -4.98
CA SER A 34 0.65 4.62 -3.99
C SER A 34 1.32 5.83 -3.32
N GLY A 35 1.17 7.03 -3.87
CA GLY A 35 1.88 8.22 -3.37
C GLY A 35 3.20 8.50 -4.07
N PHE A 36 3.68 7.60 -4.95
CA PHE A 36 4.88 7.83 -5.74
C PHE A 36 4.63 8.82 -6.89
N LEU A 37 3.66 8.52 -7.76
CA LEU A 37 3.32 9.37 -8.90
C LEU A 37 2.55 10.62 -8.48
N ILE A 38 1.57 10.44 -7.58
CA ILE A 38 0.74 11.51 -7.04
C ILE A 38 0.88 11.50 -5.51
N PRO A 39 1.65 12.45 -4.93
CA PRO A 39 1.82 12.52 -3.48
C PRO A 39 0.49 12.65 -2.74
N ARG A 40 0.37 11.99 -1.59
CA ARG A 40 -0.86 11.98 -0.76
C ARG A 40 -1.49 13.38 -0.57
N PRO A 41 -0.73 14.46 -0.29
CA PRO A 41 -1.33 15.78 -0.11
C PRO A 41 -2.05 16.33 -1.35
N ARG A 42 -1.63 15.90 -2.56
CA ARG A 42 -2.20 16.31 -3.84
C ARG A 42 -3.36 15.42 -4.30
N ILE A 43 -3.59 14.27 -3.66
CA ILE A 43 -4.75 13.42 -3.95
C ILE A 43 -6.03 14.12 -3.46
N PRO A 44 -7.09 14.21 -4.30
CA PRO A 44 -8.39 14.75 -3.91
C PRO A 44 -8.90 14.08 -2.63
N ILE A 45 -9.54 14.85 -1.76
CA ILE A 45 -9.94 14.38 -0.41
C ILE A 45 -10.79 13.10 -0.49
N TRP A 46 -11.72 13.04 -1.46
CA TRP A 46 -12.59 11.88 -1.72
C TRP A 46 -11.84 10.61 -2.13
N TRP A 47 -10.64 10.71 -2.71
CA TRP A 47 -9.84 9.55 -3.13
C TRP A 47 -8.76 9.17 -2.11
N ARG A 48 -8.58 9.97 -1.06
CA ARG A 48 -7.50 9.80 -0.09
C ARG A 48 -7.65 8.54 0.76
N TRP A 49 -8.86 8.00 0.93
CA TRP A 49 -9.06 6.72 1.63
C TRP A 49 -8.40 5.56 0.87
N TYR A 50 -8.40 5.59 -0.46
CA TYR A 50 -7.79 4.55 -1.28
C TYR A 50 -6.26 4.51 -1.11
N TYR A 51 -5.64 5.68 -0.95
CA TYR A 51 -4.22 5.78 -0.57
C TYR A 51 -3.95 5.00 0.74
N TRP A 52 -4.80 5.17 1.76
CA TRP A 52 -4.65 4.46 3.04
C TRP A 52 -4.99 2.97 2.95
N GLY A 53 -5.80 2.54 1.99
CA GLY A 53 -6.05 1.12 1.70
C GLY A 53 -4.98 0.45 0.84
N CYS A 54 -4.08 1.23 0.23
CA CYS A 54 -3.08 0.75 -0.71
C CYS A 54 -1.84 0.20 0.03
N PRO A 55 -1.52 -1.11 -0.05
CA PRO A 55 -0.33 -1.69 0.60
C PRO A 55 0.99 -1.07 0.13
N VAL A 56 1.04 -0.65 -1.14
CA VAL A 56 2.23 -0.04 -1.74
C VAL A 56 2.50 1.33 -1.14
N ALA A 57 1.45 2.09 -0.80
CA ALA A 57 1.59 3.40 -0.16
C ALA A 57 2.28 3.31 1.20
N TRP A 58 1.90 2.32 2.01
CA TRP A 58 2.55 2.04 3.29
C TRP A 58 3.99 1.60 3.13
N THR A 59 4.28 0.79 2.12
CA THR A 59 5.66 0.34 1.85
C THR A 59 6.55 1.51 1.46
N LEU A 60 6.09 2.38 0.55
CA LEU A 60 6.82 3.59 0.17
C LEU A 60 7.04 4.51 1.36
N TYR A 61 5.99 4.79 2.14
CA TYR A 61 6.11 5.58 3.37
C TYR A 61 7.21 5.00 4.27
N GLY A 62 7.16 3.70 4.55
CA GLY A 62 8.13 3.03 5.42
C GLY A 62 9.55 3.13 4.91
N LEU A 63 9.77 2.87 3.61
CA LEU A 63 11.08 3.00 2.98
C LEU A 63 11.61 4.43 3.11
N PHE A 64 10.87 5.44 2.65
CA PHE A 64 11.33 6.83 2.68
C PHE A 64 11.63 7.32 4.09
N VAL A 65 10.76 7.02 5.05
CA VAL A 65 10.94 7.48 6.44
C VAL A 65 12.03 6.71 7.18
N SER A 66 12.23 5.43 6.89
CA SER A 66 13.32 4.64 7.49
C SER A 66 14.70 5.11 7.03
N GLN A 67 14.83 5.52 5.76
CA GLN A 67 16.11 5.90 5.18
C GLN A 67 16.43 7.38 5.40
N TRP A 68 15.44 8.26 5.24
CA TRP A 68 15.65 9.71 5.21
C TRP A 68 14.82 10.47 6.23
N GLY A 69 13.99 9.80 7.03
CA GLY A 69 13.11 10.46 7.99
C GLY A 69 13.83 11.12 9.17
N ASP A 70 15.06 10.69 9.48
CA ASP A 70 15.88 11.22 10.59
C ASP A 70 17.13 11.97 10.08
N LEU A 71 17.39 11.95 8.78
CA LEU A 71 18.53 12.67 8.21
C LEU A 71 18.27 14.19 8.25
N SER A 72 19.20 14.90 8.88
CA SER A 72 19.25 16.36 8.90
C SER A 72 20.18 16.92 7.83
N ASP A 73 20.49 16.12 6.82
CA ASP A 73 21.22 16.57 5.65
C ASP A 73 20.35 17.52 4.82
N ARG A 74 21.03 18.45 4.15
CA ARG A 74 20.42 19.46 3.29
C ARG A 74 20.41 18.97 1.86
N LEU A 75 19.29 19.15 1.17
CA LEU A 75 19.18 18.95 -0.26
C LEU A 75 20.14 19.90 -0.98
N GLU A 76 20.93 19.38 -1.92
CA GLU A 76 21.92 20.16 -2.68
C GLU A 76 21.27 21.28 -3.51
N ASP A 77 20.02 21.07 -3.94
CA ASP A 77 19.31 21.98 -4.85
C ASP A 77 18.82 23.27 -4.15
N ASN A 78 18.34 23.17 -2.92
CA ASN A 78 17.67 24.28 -2.24
C ASN A 78 18.07 24.47 -0.76
N GLY A 79 18.97 23.65 -0.22
CA GLY A 79 19.42 23.73 1.17
C GLY A 79 18.38 23.32 2.22
N GLU A 80 17.20 22.82 1.82
CA GLU A 80 16.13 22.37 2.73
C GLU A 80 16.50 21.03 3.39
N LEU A 81 16.13 20.85 4.65
CA LEU A 81 16.32 19.57 5.35
C LEU A 81 15.48 18.48 4.68
N ILE A 82 16.06 17.31 4.41
CA ILE A 82 15.36 16.22 3.73
C ILE A 82 14.06 15.83 4.47
N LYS A 83 14.08 15.81 5.80
CA LYS A 83 12.89 15.54 6.63
C LYS A 83 11.75 16.54 6.39
N ASP A 84 12.07 17.82 6.17
CA ASP A 84 11.07 18.88 5.95
C ASP A 84 10.48 18.76 4.54
N TYR A 85 11.31 18.42 3.56
CA TYR A 85 10.85 18.11 2.21
C TYR A 85 9.88 16.91 2.19
N LEU A 86 10.25 15.81 2.84
CA LEU A 86 9.39 14.61 2.94
C LEU A 86 8.06 14.92 3.63
N ARG A 87 8.08 15.78 4.65
CA ARG A 87 6.87 16.21 5.36
C ARG A 87 5.99 17.12 4.50
N ARG A 88 6.57 18.09 3.78
CA ARG A 88 5.81 19.04 2.96
C ARG A 88 5.25 18.38 1.69
N TYR A 89 6.08 17.62 0.98
CA TYR A 89 5.74 17.08 -0.33
C TYR A 89 4.94 15.76 -0.23
N PHE A 90 5.45 14.78 0.54
CA PHE A 90 4.80 13.47 0.69
C PHE A 90 3.85 13.39 1.89
N GLY A 91 3.96 14.31 2.86
CA GLY A 91 3.18 14.24 4.08
C GLY A 91 3.68 13.18 5.07
N PHE A 92 4.93 12.75 4.93
CA PHE A 92 5.54 11.72 5.76
C PHE A 92 6.04 12.29 7.09
N LYS A 93 5.89 11.49 8.14
CA LYS A 93 6.26 11.79 9.53
C LYS A 93 7.00 10.60 10.11
N HIS A 94 8.15 10.87 10.74
CA HIS A 94 9.00 9.84 11.35
C HIS A 94 8.30 9.09 12.48
N ASP A 95 7.57 9.79 13.34
CA ASP A 95 6.80 9.21 14.46
C ASP A 95 5.76 8.16 14.03
N PHE A 96 5.38 8.13 12.76
CA PHE A 96 4.41 7.18 12.23
C PHE A 96 5.03 5.85 11.80
N LEU A 97 6.35 5.73 11.81
CA LEU A 97 7.07 4.53 11.35
C LEU A 97 6.66 3.24 12.08
N PRO A 98 6.41 3.22 13.41
CA PRO A 98 5.88 2.04 14.09
C PRO A 98 4.49 1.62 13.57
N VAL A 99 3.63 2.60 13.26
CA VAL A 99 2.30 2.33 12.69
C VAL A 99 2.43 1.74 11.30
N VAL A 100 3.33 2.30 10.47
CA VAL A 100 3.61 1.79 9.12
C VAL A 100 4.07 0.33 9.19
N ALA A 101 5.01 0.00 10.09
CA ALA A 101 5.48 -1.37 10.29
C ALA A 101 4.32 -2.30 10.68
N GLY A 102 3.47 -1.87 11.62
CA GLY A 102 2.27 -2.61 12.03
C GLY A 102 1.30 -2.87 10.87
N VAL A 103 1.03 -1.87 10.03
CA VAL A 103 0.12 -2.01 8.88
C VAL A 103 0.70 -2.94 7.81
N VAL A 104 1.99 -2.83 7.51
CA VAL A 104 2.66 -3.68 6.51
C VAL A 104 2.63 -5.16 6.94
N VAL A 105 2.70 -5.45 8.24
CA VAL A 105 2.56 -6.81 8.80
C VAL A 105 1.08 -7.23 8.93
N GLY A 106 0.17 -6.30 9.24
CA GLY A 106 -1.26 -6.58 9.39
C GLY A 106 -1.96 -6.91 8.07
N LEU A 107 -1.63 -6.20 6.98
CA LEU A 107 -2.21 -6.43 5.65
C LEU A 107 -2.09 -7.88 5.13
N PRO A 108 -0.92 -8.54 5.12
CA PRO A 108 -0.84 -9.93 4.70
C PRO A 108 -1.66 -10.87 5.59
N VAL A 109 -1.75 -10.59 6.89
CA VAL A 109 -2.58 -11.36 7.82
C VAL A 109 -4.05 -11.22 7.47
N VAL A 110 -4.54 -10.01 7.22
CA VAL A 110 -5.92 -9.76 6.76
C VAL A 110 -6.21 -10.49 5.44
N PHE A 111 -5.32 -10.40 4.45
CA PHE A 111 -5.50 -11.12 3.18
C PHE A 111 -5.49 -12.63 3.36
N ALA A 112 -4.63 -13.16 4.24
CA ALA A 112 -4.60 -14.58 4.56
C ALA A 112 -5.90 -15.05 5.24
N PHE A 113 -6.47 -14.25 6.15
CA PHE A 113 -7.75 -14.56 6.78
C PHE A 113 -8.90 -14.58 5.77
N ILE A 114 -8.97 -13.59 4.88
CA ILE A 114 -10.01 -13.55 3.83
C ILE A 114 -9.85 -14.73 2.89
N PHE A 115 -8.61 -15.08 2.52
CA PHE A 115 -8.32 -16.26 1.72
C PHE A 115 -8.82 -17.56 2.38
N ALA A 116 -8.47 -17.77 3.66
CA ALA A 116 -8.89 -18.95 4.41
C ALA A 116 -10.42 -19.05 4.52
N TYR A 117 -11.09 -17.91 4.79
CA TYR A 117 -12.55 -17.84 4.81
C TYR A 117 -13.17 -18.08 3.43
N GLY A 118 -12.57 -17.51 2.38
CA GLY A 118 -13.02 -17.62 1.00
C GLY A 118 -13.01 -19.06 0.51
N ILE A 119 -11.91 -19.79 0.72
CA ILE A 119 -11.85 -21.23 0.40
C ILE A 119 -12.94 -22.01 1.13
N LYS A 120 -13.13 -21.75 2.42
CA LYS A 120 -14.12 -22.47 3.25
C LYS A 120 -15.56 -22.24 2.77
N THR A 121 -15.89 -21.01 2.38
CA THR A 121 -17.27 -20.60 2.11
C THR A 121 -17.65 -20.78 0.64
N PHE A 122 -16.76 -20.40 -0.27
CA PHE A 122 -17.08 -20.29 -1.68
C PHE A 122 -16.80 -21.57 -2.48
N ASN A 123 -15.92 -22.46 -1.99
CA ASN A 123 -15.65 -23.82 -2.52
C ASN A 123 -15.71 -23.98 -4.06
N PHE A 124 -15.36 -22.94 -4.83
CA PHE A 124 -15.44 -22.93 -6.29
C PHE A 124 -14.35 -23.81 -6.92
N GLN A 125 -13.32 -24.19 -6.16
CA GLN A 125 -12.19 -25.00 -6.60
C GLN A 125 -12.43 -26.53 -6.55
N ARG A 126 -13.60 -26.99 -6.07
CA ARG A 126 -13.96 -28.44 -6.01
C ARG A 126 -14.89 -28.91 -7.13
N ARG A 127 -14.98 -28.17 -8.25
CA ARG A 127 -15.65 -28.63 -9.47
C ARG A 127 -14.66 -29.24 -10.44
#